data_AF-A0A6C0CUQ2-F1
#
_entry.id   AF-A0A6C0CUQ2-F1
#
_cell.length_a   1.000
_cell.length_b   1.000
_cell.length_c   1.000
_cell.angle_alpha   90.00
_cell.angle_beta   90.00
_cell.angle_gamma   90.00
#
_symmetry.space_group_name_H-M   'P 1'
#
loop_
_entity.id
_entity.type
_entity.pdbx_description
1 polymer ?
#
loop_
_entity_poly.entity_id
_entity_poly.type
_entity_poly.pdbx_seq_one_letter_code
_entity_poly.pdbx_strand_id
1 'polypeptide(L)' 'MIDSLLKKKETLGFFSFIIGFGLVVMLLHRPIHTERILAITPSELDDKEVKADGKCYKYRVEDASCDFPSSK' A
#
# COMPACT_ATOMS: atom_id res chain seq x y z
N MET A 1 -22.48 -29.93 -21.32
CA MET A 1 -23.49 -28.96 -20.83
C MET A 1 -22.94 -27.53 -20.78
N ILE A 2 -21.65 -27.35 -20.46
CA ILE A 2 -20.96 -26.05 -20.58
C ILE A 2 -20.66 -25.70 -22.05
N ASP A 3 -20.34 -26.69 -22.90
CA ASP A 3 -20.06 -26.46 -24.32
C ASP A 3 -21.25 -25.88 -25.11
N SER A 4 -22.48 -26.24 -24.72
CA SER A 4 -23.70 -25.67 -25.31
C SER A 4 -23.93 -24.21 -24.90
N LEU A 5 -23.38 -23.78 -23.75
CA LEU A 5 -23.44 -22.39 -23.30
C LEU A 5 -22.35 -21.53 -23.93
N LEU A 6 -21.16 -22.10 -24.20
CA LEU A 6 -20.06 -21.39 -24.87
C LEU A 6 -20.30 -21.16 -26.37
N LYS A 7 -21.18 -21.94 -27.00
CA LYS A 7 -21.54 -21.77 -28.43
C LYS A 7 -22.42 -20.55 -28.71
N LYS A 8 -23.07 -19.97 -27.70
CA LYS A 8 -23.88 -18.76 -27.85
C LYS A 8 -22.97 -17.52 -27.82
N LYS A 9 -23.05 -16.67 -28.84
CA LYS A 9 -22.27 -15.41 -28.92
C LYS A 9 -22.56 -14.46 -27.76
N GLU A 10 -23.80 -14.44 -27.27
CA GLU A 10 -24.25 -13.57 -26.18
C GLU A 10 -23.60 -13.91 -24.84
N THR A 11 -23.43 -15.21 -24.55
CA THR A 11 -22.81 -15.68 -23.30
C THR A 11 -21.30 -15.51 -23.29
N LEU A 12 -20.66 -15.53 -24.46
CA LEU A 12 -19.20 -15.42 -24.58
C LEU A 12 -18.67 -14.07 -24.04
N GLY A 13 -19.37 -12.96 -24.33
CA GLY A 13 -19.02 -11.65 -23.79
C GLY A 13 -19.19 -11.55 -22.26
N PHE A 14 -20.25 -12.17 -21.73
CA PHE A 14 -20.49 -12.22 -20.28
C PHE A 14 -19.40 -13.01 -19.54
N PHE A 15 -18.98 -14.16 -20.08
CA PHE A 15 -17.88 -14.93 -19.50
C PHE A 15 -16.55 -14.19 -19.58
N SER A 16 -16.26 -13.51 -20.69
CA SER A 16 -15.04 -12.69 -20.80
C SER A 16 -15.03 -11.56 -19.77
N PHE A 17 -16.19 -10.94 -19.50
CA PHE A 17 -16.33 -9.92 -18.47
C PHE A 17 -16.06 -10.48 -17.07
N ILE A 18 -16.68 -11.62 -16.71
CA ILE A 18 -16.46 -12.25 -15.38
C ILE A 18 -14.99 -12.62 -15.18
N ILE A 19 -14.35 -13.20 -16.20
CA ILE A 19 -12.94 -13.59 -16.12
C ILE A 19 -12.05 -12.35 -15.96
N GLY A 20 -12.28 -11.32 -16.77
CA GLY A 20 -11.53 -10.06 -16.67
C GLY A 20 -11.72 -9.38 -15.32
N PHE A 21 -12.96 -9.30 -14.83
CA PHE A 21 -13.28 -8.74 -13.53
C PHE A 21 -12.63 -9.53 -12.38
N GLY A 22 -12.68 -10.87 -12.46
CA GLY A 22 -12.01 -11.75 -11.50
C GLY A 22 -10.51 -11.50 -11.41
N LEU A 23 -9.84 -11.30 -12.54
CA LEU A 23 -8.40 -10.98 -12.58
C LEU A 23 -8.10 -9.61 -11.94
N VAL A 24 -8.90 -8.58 -12.23
CA VAL A 24 -8.74 -7.26 -11.61
C VAL A 24 -8.91 -7.35 -10.09
N VAL A 25 -9.94 -8.04 -9.62
CA VAL A 25 -10.14 -8.25 -8.18
C VAL A 25 -8.97 -9.00 -7.58
N MET A 26 -8.48 -10.09 -8.19
CA MET A 26 -7.33 -10.81 -7.66
C MET A 26 -6.05 -9.96 -7.60
N LEU A 27 -5.83 -9.06 -8.55
CA LEU A 27 -4.67 -8.18 -8.55
C LEU A 27 -4.80 -7.04 -7.52
N LEU A 28 -6.01 -6.50 -7.31
CA LEU A 28 -6.24 -5.33 -6.47
C LEU A 28 -6.88 -5.66 -5.10
N HIS A 29 -7.11 -6.94 -4.76
CA HIS A 29 -7.72 -7.30 -3.48
C HIS A 29 -6.84 -6.98 -2.27
N ARG A 30 -5.51 -6.98 -2.45
CA ARG A 30 -4.59 -6.68 -1.35
C ARG A 30 -4.47 -5.18 -1.17
N PRO A 31 -4.64 -4.67 0.06
CA PRO A 31 -4.29 -3.29 0.35
C PRO A 31 -2.79 -3.10 0.07
N ILE A 32 -2.46 -2.08 -0.73
CA ILE A 32 -1.08 -1.65 -0.90
C ILE A 32 -0.67 -0.97 0.39
N HIS A 33 0.16 -1.65 1.19
CA HIS A 33 0.76 -1.04 2.37
C HIS A 33 1.77 0.00 1.92
N THR A 34 1.40 1.26 2.10
CA THR A 34 2.32 2.38 1.88
C THR A 34 2.90 2.76 3.24
N GLU A 35 4.18 2.46 3.45
CA GLU A 35 4.89 2.90 4.64
C GLU A 35 5.56 4.24 4.38
N ARG A 36 5.37 5.19 5.30
CA ARG A 36 6.10 6.45 5.25
C ARG A 36 7.47 6.22 5.86
N ILE A 37 8.48 6.15 5.02
CA ILE A 37 9.87 6.09 5.43
C ILE A 37 10.48 7.50 5.51
N LEU A 38 11.53 7.65 6.32
CA LEU A 38 12.31 8.88 6.37
C LEU A 38 12.96 9.14 5.00
N ALA A 39 12.92 10.39 4.55
CA ALA A 39 13.54 10.82 3.30
C ALA A 39 15.08 10.90 3.38
N ILE A 40 15.62 10.83 4.59
CA ILE A 40 17.05 10.89 4.90
C ILE A 40 17.45 9.69 5.73
N THR A 41 18.73 9.31 5.66
CA THR A 41 19.24 8.18 6.43
C THR A 41 19.30 8.52 7.91
N PRO A 42 19.18 7.52 8.81
CA PRO A 42 19.26 7.76 10.25
C PRO A 42 20.58 8.44 10.66
N SER A 43 21.70 8.06 10.04
CA SER A 43 23.02 8.67 10.27
C SER A 43 23.08 10.17 9.95
N GLU A 44 22.28 10.65 9.00
CA GLU A 44 22.21 12.07 8.67
C GLU A 44 21.31 12.87 9.63
N LEU A 45 20.49 12.18 10.43
CA LEU A 45 19.53 12.79 11.33
C LEU A 45 20.12 13.04 12.73
N ASP A 46 20.98 12.15 13.23
CA ASP A 46 21.54 12.23 14.59
C ASP A 46 22.33 13.52 14.88
N ASP A 47 23.02 14.05 13.87
CA ASP A 47 23.83 15.26 13.99
C ASP A 47 23.09 16.54 13.54
N LYS A 48 21.82 16.42 13.15
CA LYS A 48 21.08 17.52 12.53
C LYS A 48 20.13 18.19 13.51
N GLU A 49 20.31 19.50 13.67
CA GLU A 49 19.34 20.36 14.34
C GLU A 49 18.40 20.99 13.32
N VAL A 50 17.10 20.71 13.46
CA VAL A 50 16.06 21.26 12.59
C VAL A 50 15.32 22.35 13.35
N LYS A 51 15.31 23.56 12.80
CA LYS A 51 14.51 24.66 13.35
C LYS A 51 13.09 24.60 12.78
N ALA A 52 12.12 24.33 13.63
CA ALA A 52 10.69 24.33 13.30
C ALA A 52 9.93 25.09 14.39
N ASP A 53 8.87 25.83 14.04
CA ASP A 53 8.02 26.56 14.99
C ASP A 53 8.78 27.44 16.01
N GLY A 54 9.88 28.06 15.56
CA GLY A 54 10.71 28.93 16.41
C GLY A 54 11.59 28.18 17.42
N LYS A 55 11.56 26.85 17.44
CA LYS A 55 12.36 25.97 18.32
C LYS A 55 13.35 25.15 17.50
N CYS A 56 14.44 24.73 18.13
CA CYS A 56 15.39 23.80 17.53
C CYS A 56 15.12 22.39 18.06
N TYR A 57 14.97 21.42 17.15
CA TYR A 57 14.75 20.02 17.46
C TYR A 57 15.99 19.23 17.07
N LYS A 58 16.48 18.42 18.00
CA LYS A 58 17.49 17.39 17.74
C LYS A 58 16.80 16.04 17.82
N TYR A 59 16.85 15.29 16.73
CA TYR A 59 16.26 13.96 16.65
C TYR A 59 17.34 12.95 17.02
N ARG A 60 16.98 11.98 17.83
CA ARG A 60 17.84 10.84 18.15
C ARG A 60 17.21 9.61 17.52
N VAL A 61 17.96 8.93 16.68
CA VAL A 61 17.54 7.64 16.14
C VAL A 61 17.67 6.63 17.27
N GLU A 62 16.55 6.00 17.62
CA GLU A 62 16.53 4.87 18.55
C GLU A 62 16.17 3.63 17.74
N ASP A 63 16.92 2.53 17.87
CA ASP A 63 16.60 1.22 17.27
C ASP A 63 15.43 0.53 18.00
N ALA A 64 14.56 1.31 18.63
CA ALA A 64 13.42 0.81 19.38
C ALA A 64 12.30 0.45 18.42
N SER A 65 11.72 -0.74 18.60
CA SER A 65 10.42 -1.06 18.00
C SER A 65 9.38 -0.11 18.61
N CYS A 66 9.03 0.95 17.88
CA CYS A 66 7.94 1.82 18.27
C CYS A 66 6.64 1.01 18.14
N ASP A 67 6.16 0.46 19.25
CA ASP A 67 4.74 0.14 19.36
C ASP A 67 4.02 1.48 19.23
N PHE A 68 3.43 1.76 18.07
CA PHE A 68 2.54 2.91 17.92
C PHE A 68 1.24 2.52 18.63
N PRO A 69 0.93 2.97 19.86
CA PRO A 69 -0.45 2.89 20.31
C PRO A 69 -1.23 3.76 19.32
N SER A 70 -2.12 3.13 18.56
CA SER A 70 -3.12 3.84 17.79
C SER A 70 -3.88 4.73 18.78
N SER A 71 -3.50 6.00 18.84
CA SER A 71 -4.24 7.00 19.58
C SER A 71 -5.60 7.11 18.91
N LYS A 72 -6.64 6.81 19.69
CA LYS A 72 -8.04 7.03 19.34
C LYS A 72 -8.30 8.45 18.83
#